data_AF-Q4C419-F1
#
_entry.id   AF-Q4C419-F1
#
_cell.length_a   1.000
_cell.length_b   1.000
_cell.length_c   1.000
_cell.angle_alpha   90.00
_cell.angle_beta   90.00
_cell.angle_gamma   90.00
#
_symmetry.space_group_name_H-M   'P 1'
#
loop_
_entity.id
_entity.type
_entity.pdbx_description
1 polymer ?
#
loop_
_entity_poly.entity_id
_entity_poly.type
_entity_poly.pdbx_seq_one_letter_code
_entity_poly.pdbx_strand_id
1 'polypeptide(L)' 'MTQDNQGKKTAGVDGKKALRPNQRLKLVKELAFKGYKAKALRRVWIPKPGRDEKRGLGIPTIKDRVMQALVKSALEP' A
#
# COMPACT_ATOMS: atom_id res chain seq x y z
N MET A 1 -4.36 -5.17 7.44
CA MET A 1 -4.02 -4.04 6.52
C MET A 1 -4.05 -4.43 5.03
N THR A 2 -3.08 -5.17 4.47
CA THR A 2 -3.08 -5.50 3.02
C THR A 2 -4.07 -6.61 2.63
N GLN A 3 -4.57 -7.39 3.60
CA GLN A 3 -5.58 -8.45 3.40
C GLN A 3 -6.99 -8.04 3.84
N ASP A 4 -7.11 -7.05 4.73
CA ASP A 4 -8.37 -6.74 5.40
C ASP A 4 -8.93 -5.37 4.98
N ASN A 5 -8.08 -4.44 4.56
CA ASN A 5 -8.55 -3.10 4.18
C ASN A 5 -9.44 -3.14 2.93
N GLN A 6 -10.40 -2.21 2.86
CA GLN A 6 -11.32 -2.05 1.73
C GLN A 6 -10.58 -1.90 0.37
N GLY A 7 -9.42 -1.25 0.36
CA GLY A 7 -8.55 -1.08 -0.81
C GLY A 7 -7.63 -2.26 -1.13
N LYS A 8 -7.83 -3.44 -0.53
CA LYS A 8 -6.92 -4.60 -0.68
C LYS A 8 -6.74 -5.11 -2.10
N LYS A 9 -7.77 -4.99 -2.95
CA LYS A 9 -7.71 -5.43 -4.37
C LYS A 9 -7.11 -4.39 -5.31
N THR A 10 -6.73 -3.22 -4.79
CA THR A 10 -6.30 -2.09 -5.60
C THR A 10 -4.78 -2.08 -5.72
N ALA A 11 -4.27 -2.19 -6.95
CA ALA A 11 -2.85 -2.18 -7.23
C ALA A 11 -2.24 -0.77 -7.08
N GLY A 12 -0.95 -0.71 -6.71
CA GLY A 12 -0.13 0.49 -6.85
C GLY A 12 0.41 0.63 -8.27
N VAL A 13 1.49 1.38 -8.44
CA VAL A 13 2.15 1.56 -9.76
C VAL A 13 2.75 0.27 -10.33
N ASP A 14 2.99 -0.73 -9.49
CA ASP A 14 3.55 -2.02 -9.87
C ASP A 14 2.52 -3.04 -10.37
N GLY A 15 1.24 -2.66 -10.46
CA GLY A 15 0.16 -3.51 -11.00
C GLY A 15 -0.23 -4.70 -10.12
N LYS A 16 0.46 -4.94 -9.00
CA LYS A 16 0.19 -6.09 -8.11
C LYS A 16 -1.02 -5.82 -7.22
N LYS A 17 -2.09 -6.58 -7.43
CA LYS A 17 -3.37 -6.46 -6.69
C LYS A 17 -3.40 -7.29 -5.41
N ALA A 18 -2.80 -8.48 -5.42
CA ALA A 18 -2.73 -9.39 -4.29
C ALA A 18 -1.49 -10.26 -4.40
N LEU A 19 -1.05 -10.83 -3.28
CA LEU A 19 0.08 -11.76 -3.22
C LEU A 19 -0.40 -13.16 -2.84
N ARG A 20 0.08 -14.17 -3.55
CA ARG A 20 -0.08 -15.59 -3.17
C ARG A 20 0.70 -15.88 -1.88
N PRO A 21 0.39 -16.95 -1.11
CA PRO A 21 1.14 -17.34 0.09
C PRO A 21 2.67 -17.32 -0.09
N ASN A 22 3.19 -17.96 -1.14
CA ASN A 22 4.62 -18.02 -1.40
C ASN A 22 5.24 -16.64 -1.68
N GLN A 23 4.50 -15.76 -2.37
CA GLN A 23 4.94 -14.39 -2.65
C GLN A 23 4.95 -13.53 -1.37
N ARG A 24 4.07 -13.81 -0.41
CA ARG A 24 4.07 -13.15 0.89
C ARG A 24 5.30 -13.53 1.70
N LEU A 25 5.64 -14.82 1.75
CA LEU A 25 6.86 -15.29 2.42
C LEU A 25 8.11 -14.66 1.79
N LYS A 26 8.15 -14.56 0.46
CA LYS A 26 9.23 -13.86 -0.24
C LYS A 26 9.28 -12.37 0.13
N LEU A 27 8.14 -11.69 0.15
CA LEU A 27 8.06 -10.28 0.54
C LEU A 27 8.58 -10.05 1.97
N VAL A 28 8.25 -10.95 2.91
CA VAL A 28 8.74 -10.85 4.28
C VAL A 28 10.26 -10.93 4.35
N LYS A 29 10.87 -11.83 3.56
CA LYS A 29 12.35 -11.92 3.47
C LYS A 29 13.00 -10.68 2.83
N GLU A 30 12.26 -9.95 2.00
CA GLU A 30 12.72 -8.73 1.31
C GLU A 30 12.40 -7.43 2.09
N LEU A 31 11.74 -7.52 3.26
CA LEU A 31 11.47 -6.38 4.14
C LEU A 31 12.74 -6.04 4.92
N ALA A 32 13.57 -5.18 4.36
CA ALA A 32 14.72 -4.58 5.02
C ALA A 32 14.59 -3.07 4.96
N PHE A 33 14.82 -2.37 6.07
CA PHE A 33 14.86 -0.91 6.10
C PHE A 33 16.10 -0.34 5.41
N LYS A 34 17.23 -1.05 5.52
CA LYS A 34 18.48 -0.65 4.89
C LYS A 34 18.35 -0.72 3.36
N GLY A 35 18.52 0.41 2.69
CA GLY A 35 18.39 0.51 1.23
C GLY A 35 16.95 0.48 0.72
N TYR A 36 15.94 0.56 1.59
CA TYR A 36 14.55 0.66 1.15
C TYR A 36 14.28 2.03 0.52
N LYS A 37 13.77 2.01 -0.72
CA LYS A 37 13.27 3.18 -1.43
C LYS A 37 11.82 2.94 -1.83
N ALA A 38 10.93 3.80 -1.34
CA ALA A 38 9.51 3.75 -1.68
C ALA A 38 9.32 3.99 -3.18
N LYS A 39 8.33 3.31 -3.78
CA LYS A 39 7.94 3.54 -5.17
C LYS A 39 7.00 4.73 -5.30
N ALA A 40 6.89 5.26 -6.52
CA ALA A 40 5.90 6.29 -6.83
C ALA A 40 4.47 5.81 -6.50
N LEU A 41 3.62 6.74 -6.08
CA LEU A 41 2.21 6.47 -5.78
C LEU A 41 1.38 6.46 -7.06
N ARG A 42 0.39 5.56 -7.14
CA ARG A 42 -0.59 5.60 -8.22
C ARG A 42 -1.72 6.55 -7.85
N ARG A 43 -1.95 7.59 -8.64
CA ARG A 43 -3.01 8.59 -8.40
C ARG A 43 -4.36 8.08 -8.92
N VAL A 44 -5.40 8.24 -8.11
CA VAL A 44 -6.81 8.04 -8.49
C VAL A 44 -7.63 9.22 -7.99
N TRP A 45 -8.55 9.73 -8.81
CA TRP A 45 -9.47 10.80 -8.41
C TRP A 45 -10.79 10.20 -7.92
N ILE A 46 -11.18 10.54 -6.69
CA ILE A 46 -12.45 10.12 -6.11
C ILE A 46 -13.30 11.35 -5.77
N PRO A 47 -14.63 11.29 -5.90
CA PRO A 47 -15.49 12.42 -5.55
C PRO A 47 -15.36 12.77 -4.05
N LYS A 48 -15.44 14.07 -3.73
CA LYS A 48 -15.64 14.50 -2.35
C LYS A 48 -17.10 14.24 -1.96
N PRO A 49 -17.37 13.69 -0.76
CA PRO A 49 -18.75 13.59 -0.29
C PRO A 49 -19.41 14.98 -0.25
N GLY A 50 -20.57 15.13 -0.88
CA GLY A 50 -21.37 16.35 -0.85
C GLY A 50 -20.82 17.55 -1.66
N ARG A 51 -19.83 17.36 -2.54
CA ARG A 51 -19.33 18.40 -3.47
C ARG A 51 -18.98 17.82 -4.84
N ASP A 52 -19.03 18.63 -5.89
CA ASP A 52 -18.63 18.23 -7.26
C ASP A 52 -17.11 18.15 -7.46
N GLU A 53 -16.33 18.59 -6.46
CA GLU A 53 -14.88 18.52 -6.47
C GLU A 53 -14.37 17.07 -6.29
N LYS A 54 -13.26 16.75 -6.95
CA LYS A 54 -12.54 15.48 -6.75
C LYS A 54 -11.37 15.66 -5.79
N ARG A 55 -11.12 14.66 -4.95
CA ARG A 55 -9.88 14.54 -4.16
C ARG A 55 -8.98 13.46 -4.75
N GLY A 56 -7.68 13.72 -4.75
CA GLY A 56 -6.69 12.76 -5.20
C GLY A 56 -6.34 11.75 -4.10
N LEU A 57 -6.46 10.47 -4.41
CA LEU A 57 -6.00 9.37 -3.58
C LEU A 57 -4.68 8.81 -4.14
N GLY A 58 -3.64 8.75 -3.31
CA GLY A 58 -2.38 8.09 -3.65
C GLY A 58 -2.39 6.64 -3.18
N ILE A 59 -2.20 5.70 -4.11
CA ILE A 59 -2.26 4.27 -3.83
C ILE A 59 -0.84 3.69 -3.87
N PRO A 60 -0.29 3.25 -2.72
CA PRO A 60 1.04 2.67 -2.66
C PRO A 60 1.07 1.23 -3.19
N THR A 61 2.27 0.73 -3.48
CA THR A 61 2.45 -0.70 -3.78
C THR A 61 2.19 -1.55 -2.54
N ILE A 62 2.08 -2.87 -2.71
CA ILE A 62 1.87 -3.78 -1.57
C ILE A 62 3.08 -3.72 -0.63
N LYS A 63 4.30 -3.65 -1.16
CA LYS A 63 5.52 -3.53 -0.36
C LYS A 63 5.51 -2.26 0.50
N ASP A 64 5.15 -1.13 -0.10
CA ASP A 64 5.12 0.14 0.63
C ASP A 64 4.04 0.16 1.71
N ARG A 65 2.86 -0.44 1.44
CA ARG A 65 1.80 -0.60 2.45
C ARG A 65 2.23 -1.45 3.65
N VAL A 66 2.99 -2.52 3.41
CA VAL A 66 3.51 -3.35 4.50
C VAL A 66 4.54 -2.60 5.32
N MET A 67 5.46 -1.86 4.67
CA MET A 67 6.42 -1.02 5.38
C MET A 67 5.75 0.07 6.23
N GLN A 68 4.74 0.76 5.68
CA GLN A 68 3.97 1.75 6.43
C GLN A 68 3.26 1.13 7.63
N ALA A 69 2.63 -0.05 7.46
CA ALA A 69 1.96 -0.73 8.56
C ALA A 69 2.95 -1.18 9.65
N LEU A 70 4.11 -1.68 9.26
CA LEU A 70 5.16 -2.09 10.19
C LEU A 70 5.69 -0.89 11.00
N VAL A 71 5.95 0.24 10.35
CA VAL A 71 6.35 1.49 11.04
C VAL A 71 5.23 1.97 11.96
N LYS A 72 3.99 1.95 11.49
CA LYS A 72 2.82 2.32 12.29
C LYS A 72 2.72 1.46 13.56
N SER A 73 2.82 0.13 13.44
CA SER A 73 2.80 -0.79 14.57
C SER A 73 3.99 -0.63 15.53
N ALA A 74 5.11 -0.07 15.08
CA ALA A 74 6.26 0.21 15.93
C ALA A 74 6.12 1.54 16.69
N LEU A 75 5.31 2.48 16.17
CA LEU A 75 5.13 3.83 16.72
C LEU A 75 3.86 3.95 17.58
N GLU A 76 2.84 3.15 17.30
CA GLU A 76 1.63 3.09 18.11
C GLU A 76 1.80 2.03 19.21
N PRO A 77 1.64 2.37 20.50
CA PRO A 77 1.75 1.44 21.62
C PRO A 77 0.57 0.45 21.71
#